data_AF-A0A0Q7A814-F1
#
_entry.id   AF-A0A0Q7A814-F1
#
_cell.length_a   1.000
_cell.length_b   1.000
_cell.length_c   1.000
_cell.angle_alpha   90.00
_cell.angle_beta   90.00
_cell.angle_gamma   90.00
#
_symmetry.space_group_name_H-M   'P 1'
#
loop_
_entity.id
_entity.type
_entity.pdbx_description
1 polymer ?
#
loop_
_entity_poly.entity_id
_entity_poly.type
_entity_poly.pdbx_seq_one_letter_code
_entity_poly.pdbx_strand_id
1 'polypeptide(L)'
;MTTALDTAHQFIAANPEAAEIVHQLISDRRKLGLTERQIEVLDFIRVYSVTNGVMPTFAEIADHFGLASKSGVHRLITALEERGHIERIPGRVRAMKLK
;
A
#
# COMPACT_ATOMS: atom_id res chain seq x y z
N MET A 1 20.63 -3.77 -24.69
CA MET A 1 20.68 -3.04 -23.40
C MET A 1 19.89 -3.87 -22.41
N THR A 2 20.48 -4.22 -21.27
CA THR A 2 19.82 -5.01 -20.21
C THR A 2 18.78 -4.13 -19.50
N THR A 3 17.57 -4.63 -19.25
CA THR A 3 16.52 -3.87 -18.56
C THR A 3 16.70 -3.90 -17.04
N ALA A 4 15.99 -3.02 -16.31
CA ALA A 4 15.97 -3.06 -14.85
C ALA A 4 15.43 -4.40 -14.31
N LEU A 5 14.46 -4.99 -15.02
CA LEU A 5 13.90 -6.30 -14.68
C LEU A 5 14.92 -7.42 -14.89
N ASP A 6 15.65 -7.39 -16.01
CA ASP A 6 16.72 -8.36 -16.28
C ASP A 6 17.83 -8.29 -15.24
N THR A 7 18.18 -7.07 -14.81
CA THR A 7 19.18 -6.84 -13.76
C THR A 7 18.71 -7.39 -12.41
N ALA A 8 17.45 -7.15 -12.04
CA ALA A 8 16.85 -7.68 -10.82
C ALA A 8 16.80 -9.22 -10.83
N HIS A 9 16.39 -9.83 -11.94
CA HIS A 9 16.40 -11.28 -12.10
C HIS A 9 17.81 -11.85 -11.96
N GLN A 10 18.80 -11.24 -12.61
CA GLN A 10 20.19 -11.68 -12.53
C GLN A 10 20.74 -11.58 -11.11
N PHE A 11 20.43 -10.49 -10.39
CA PHE A 11 20.83 -10.30 -9.00
C PHE A 11 20.21 -11.35 -8.06
N ILE A 12 18.90 -11.57 -8.15
CA ILE A 12 18.18 -12.56 -7.34
C ILE A 12 18.70 -13.97 -7.64
N ALA A 13 18.94 -14.30 -8.91
CA ALA A 13 19.45 -15.62 -9.30
C ALA A 13 20.90 -15.86 -8.84
N ALA A 14 21.72 -14.81 -8.79
CA ALA A 14 23.12 -14.90 -8.35
C ALA A 14 23.30 -14.90 -6.83
N ASN A 15 22.25 -14.59 -6.05
CA ASN A 15 22.31 -14.51 -4.59
C ASN A 15 21.13 -15.27 -3.95
N PRO A 16 21.34 -16.52 -3.47
CA PRO A 16 20.30 -17.32 -2.82
C PRO A 16 19.66 -16.67 -1.59
N GLU A 17 20.41 -15.88 -0.81
CA GLU A 17 19.89 -15.15 0.35
C GLU A 17 18.89 -14.06 -0.08
N ALA A 18 19.22 -13.34 -1.15
CA ALA A 18 18.31 -12.35 -1.73
C ALA A 18 17.02 -13.00 -2.27
N ALA A 19 17.12 -14.19 -2.87
CA ALA A 19 15.95 -14.94 -3.33
C ALA A 19 15.03 -15.34 -2.17
N GLU A 20 15.59 -15.78 -1.05
CA GLU A 20 14.81 -16.15 0.15
C GLU A 20 14.09 -14.92 0.74
N ILE A 21 14.79 -13.79 0.85
CA ILE A 21 14.19 -12.53 1.32
C ILE A 21 13.02 -12.12 0.42
N VAL A 22 13.20 -12.17 -0.91
CA VAL A 22 12.13 -11.82 -1.85
C VAL A 22 10.95 -12.78 -1.73
N HIS A 23 11.21 -14.09 -1.62
CA HIS A 23 10.16 -15.09 -1.43
C HIS A 23 9.35 -14.81 -0.15
N GLN A 24 10.05 -14.54 0.95
CA GLN A 24 9.44 -14.22 2.23
C GLN A 24 8.60 -12.93 2.16
N LEU A 25 9.13 -11.87 1.55
CA LEU A 25 8.40 -10.60 1.37
C LEU A 25 7.12 -10.79 0.52
N ILE A 26 7.20 -11.57 -0.55
CA ILE A 26 6.04 -11.89 -1.39
C ILE A 26 5.01 -12.70 -0.59
N SER A 27 5.47 -13.69 0.17
CA SER A 27 4.62 -14.50 1.05
C SER A 27 3.90 -13.63 2.09
N ASP A 28 4.62 -12.73 2.74
CA ASP A 28 4.06 -11.85 3.76
C ASP A 28 3.07 -10.84 3.19
N ARG A 29 3.35 -10.29 1.99
CA ARG A 29 2.35 -9.46 1.28
C ARG A 29 1.08 -10.24 0.97
N ARG A 30 1.19 -11.49 0.52
CA ARG A 30 0.01 -12.34 0.25
C ARG A 30 -0.80 -12.64 1.52
N LYS A 31 -0.14 -12.80 2.67
CA LYS A 31 -0.82 -13.01 3.97
C LYS A 31 -1.67 -11.81 4.41
N LEU A 32 -1.44 -10.61 3.88
CA LEU A 32 -2.25 -9.42 4.22
C LEU A 32 -3.72 -9.56 3.77
N GLY A 33 -4.03 -10.48 2.85
CA GLY A 33 -5.39 -10.67 2.33
C GLY A 33 -5.90 -9.47 1.51
N LEU A 34 -4.97 -8.67 0.97
CA LEU A 34 -5.22 -7.46 0.20
C LEU A 34 -5.00 -7.70 -1.29
N THR A 35 -5.77 -7.01 -2.12
CA THR A 35 -5.46 -6.90 -3.54
C THR A 35 -4.26 -5.96 -3.75
N GLU A 36 -3.56 -6.06 -4.88
CA GLU A 36 -2.44 -5.16 -5.19
C GLU A 36 -2.82 -3.68 -5.05
N ARG A 37 -4.01 -3.30 -5.56
CA ARG A 37 -4.49 -1.92 -5.43
C ARG A 37 -4.73 -1.48 -3.98
N GLN A 38 -5.14 -2.41 -3.11
CA GLN A 38 -5.31 -2.10 -1.68
C GLN A 38 -3.96 -1.99 -0.98
N ILE A 39 -2.98 -2.83 -1.34
CA ILE A 39 -1.60 -2.74 -0.85
C ILE A 39 -1.00 -1.38 -1.24
N GLU A 40 -1.12 -0.99 -2.50
CA GLU A 40 -0.66 0.32 -2.99
C GLU A 40 -1.25 1.47 -2.17
N VAL A 41 -2.56 1.43 -1.89
CA VAL A 41 -3.23 2.47 -1.09
C VAL A 41 -2.73 2.47 0.35
N LEU A 42 -2.56 1.30 0.96
CA LEU A 42 -2.03 1.19 2.33
C LEU A 42 -0.59 1.72 2.42
N ASP A 43 0.25 1.39 1.45
CA ASP A 43 1.62 1.87 1.35
C ASP A 43 1.66 3.38 1.12
N PHE A 44 0.80 3.92 0.25
CA PHE A 44 0.64 5.37 0.09
C PHE A 44 0.25 6.05 1.40
N ILE A 45 -0.72 5.50 2.15
CA ILE A 45 -1.14 6.07 3.44
C ILE A 45 0.01 6.08 4.43
N ARG A 46 0.81 5.00 4.51
CA ARG A 46 2.00 4.91 5.37
C ARG A 46 3.06 5.93 5.00
N VAL A 47 3.41 6.01 3.72
CA VAL A 47 4.42 6.95 3.24
C VAL A 47 3.95 8.39 3.45
N TYR A 48 2.70 8.69 3.12
CA TYR A 48 2.12 10.02 3.28
C TYR A 48 2.13 10.44 4.76
N SER A 49 1.74 9.55 5.67
CA SER A 49 1.68 9.88 7.11
C SER A 49 3.05 10.16 7.70
N VAL A 50 4.06 9.37 7.34
CA VAL A 50 5.45 9.59 7.77
C VAL A 50 6.00 10.87 7.19
N THR A 51 5.76 11.14 5.90
CA THR A 51 6.34 12.29 5.19
C THR A 51 5.70 13.61 5.62
N ASN A 52 4.39 13.64 5.83
CA ASN A 52 3.65 14.88 6.09
C ASN A 52 3.28 15.06 7.57
N GLY A 53 3.51 14.06 8.43
CA GLY A 53 3.12 14.08 9.84
C GLY A 53 1.61 14.02 10.08
N VAL A 54 0.80 13.82 9.03
CA VAL A 54 -0.67 13.78 9.09
C VAL A 54 -1.21 12.71 8.14
N MET A 55 -2.38 12.16 8.45
CA MET A 55 -3.03 11.15 7.60
C MET A 55 -3.60 11.79 6.33
N PRO A 56 -3.51 11.15 5.16
CA PRO A 56 -4.09 11.70 3.94
C PRO A 56 -5.62 11.79 4.03
N THR A 57 -6.19 12.75 3.31
CA THR A 57 -7.64 12.87 3.08
C THR A 57 -8.08 11.93 1.96
N PHE A 58 -9.38 11.68 1.85
CA PHE A 58 -9.92 10.86 0.76
C PHE A 58 -9.71 11.53 -0.61
N ALA A 59 -9.68 12.86 -0.68
CA ALA A 59 -9.37 13.59 -1.90
C ALA A 59 -7.90 13.41 -2.31
N GLU A 60 -6.96 13.53 -1.38
CA GLU A 60 -5.53 13.29 -1.65
C GLU A 60 -5.26 11.85 -2.11
N ILE A 61 -5.97 10.87 -1.54
CA ILE A 61 -5.93 9.48 -2.02
C ILE A 61 -6.52 9.38 -3.43
N ALA A 62 -7.66 10.01 -3.70
CA ALA A 62 -8.27 9.99 -5.03
C ALA A 62 -7.33 10.56 -6.09
N ASP A 63 -6.74 11.73 -5.80
CA ASP A 63 -5.86 12.45 -6.70
C ASP A 63 -4.59 11.67 -6.99
N HIS A 64 -3.95 11.09 -5.96
CA HIS A 64 -2.75 10.28 -6.12
C HIS A 64 -3.00 9.05 -7.02
N PHE A 65 -4.18 8.45 -6.91
CA PHE A 65 -4.54 7.22 -7.60
C PHE A 65 -5.35 7.43 -8.88
N GLY A 66 -5.58 8.68 -9.30
CA GLY A 66 -6.37 9.02 -10.49
C GLY A 66 -7.81 8.52 -10.43
N LEU A 67 -8.41 8.48 -9.24
CA LEU A 67 -9.76 7.95 -9.04
C LEU A 67 -10.81 9.04 -9.30
N ALA A 68 -11.65 8.82 -10.31
CA ALA A 68 -12.68 9.79 -10.72
C ALA A 68 -13.84 9.95 -9.73
N SER A 69 -14.00 9.07 -8.73
CA SER A 69 -15.13 9.10 -7.81
C SER A 69 -14.75 8.89 -6.35
N LYS A 70 -15.48 9.57 -5.47
CA LYS A 70 -15.42 9.34 -4.02
C LYS A 70 -15.70 7.87 -3.68
N SER A 71 -16.65 7.24 -4.36
CA SER A 71 -17.02 5.83 -4.14
C SER A 71 -15.85 4.86 -4.31
N GLY A 72 -14.94 5.12 -5.26
CA GLY A 72 -13.74 4.31 -5.46
C GLY A 72 -12.81 4.32 -4.25
N VAL A 73 -12.55 5.51 -3.71
CA VAL A 73 -11.76 5.67 -2.47
C VAL A 73 -12.47 5.04 -1.28
N HIS A 74 -13.76 5.30 -1.11
CA HIS A 74 -14.54 4.71 -0.01
C HIS A 74 -14.45 3.18 0.00
N ARG A 75 -14.57 2.53 -1.16
CA ARG A 75 -14.44 1.08 -1.29
C ARG A 75 -13.07 0.56 -0.84
N LEU A 76 -11.99 1.23 -1.26
CA LEU A 76 -10.62 0.85 -0.89
C LEU A 76 -10.38 1.02 0.61
N ILE A 77 -10.78 2.16 1.17
CA ILE A 77 -10.61 2.45 2.60
C ILE A 77 -11.48 1.51 3.46
N THR A 78 -12.72 1.21 3.05
CA THR A 78 -13.57 0.26 3.79
C THR A 78 -12.95 -1.14 3.77
N ALA A 79 -12.42 -1.58 2.63
CA ALA A 79 -11.76 -2.88 2.54
C ALA A 79 -10.52 -3.00 3.42
N LEU A 80 -9.74 -1.91 3.58
CA LEU A 80 -8.59 -1.85 4.49
C LEU A 80 -9.02 -1.88 5.96
N GLU A 81 -10.10 -1.16 6.30
CA GLU A 81 -10.68 -1.12 7.64
C GLU A 81 -11.23 -2.48 8.07
N GLU A 82 -12.02 -3.14 7.21
CA GLU A 82 -12.57 -4.48 7.44
C GLU A 82 -11.48 -5.55 7.65
N ARG A 83 -10.32 -5.38 7.00
CA ARG A 83 -9.17 -6.28 7.14
C ARG A 83 -8.23 -5.88 8.28
N GLY A 84 -8.59 -4.84 9.05
CA GLY A 84 -7.89 -4.44 10.25
C GLY A 84 -6.58 -3.66 10.04
N HIS A 85 -6.34 -3.11 8.85
CA HIS A 85 -5.12 -2.33 8.55
C HIS A 85 -5.25 -0.85 8.92
N ILE A 86 -6.48 -0.34 9.00
CA ILE A 86 -6.79 1.04 9.40
C ILE A 86 -8.05 1.07 10.27
N GLU A 87 -8.27 2.22 10.92
CA GLU A 87 -9.51 2.53 11.62
C GLU A 87 -9.93 3.97 11.31
N ARG A 88 -11.21 4.19 11.01
CA ARG A 88 -11.76 5.53 10.84
C ARG A 88 -12.19 6.13 12.18
N ILE A 89 -11.94 7.42 12.36
CA ILE A 89 -12.23 8.15 13.61
C ILE A 89 -13.36 9.16 13.37
N PRO A 90 -14.62 8.86 13.72
CA PRO A 90 -15.76 9.73 13.44
C PRO A 90 -15.56 11.17 13.97
N GLY A 91 -16.05 12.15 13.20
CA GLY A 91 -16.07 13.55 13.62
C GLY A 91 -14.72 14.28 13.59
N ARG A 92 -13.67 13.69 12.99
CA ARG A 92 -12.36 14.35 12.84
C ARG A 92 -11.99 14.67 11.40
N VAL A 93 -11.22 15.74 11.23
CA VAL A 93 -10.49 15.98 9.97
C VAL A 93 -9.34 14.99 9.90
N ARG A 94 -9.10 14.41 8.72
CA ARG A 94 -8.08 13.34 8.53
C ARG A 94 -8.31 12.17 9.50
N ALA A 95 -9.58 11.77 9.59
CA ALA A 95 -10.18 10.76 10.48
C ALA A 95 -9.76 9.31 10.18
N MET A 96 -8.47 9.03 10.05
CA MET A 96 -7.96 7.67 9.92
C MET A 96 -6.78 7.46 10.86
N LYS A 97 -6.52 6.22 11.24
CA LYS A 97 -5.24 5.80 11.84
C LYS A 97 -4.82 4.45 11.25
N LEU A 98 -3.51 4.23 11.18
CA LEU A 98 -2.94 2.91 10.90
C LEU A 98 -3.10 2.02 12.13
N LYS A 99 -3.33 0.72 11.93
CA LYS A 99 -3.38 -0.30 12.98
C LYS A 99 -2.16 -1.22 12.91
#